data_AF-V7C1Z5-F1
#
_entry.id   AF-V7C1Z5-F1
#
_cell.length_a   1.000
_cell.length_b   1.000
_cell.length_c   1.000
_cell.angle_alpha   90.00
_cell.angle_beta   90.00
_cell.angle_gamma   90.00
#
_symmetry.space_group_name_H-M   'P 1'
#
loop_
_entity.id
_entity.type
_entity.pdbx_description
1 polymer ?
#
loop_
_entity_poly.entity_id
_entity_poly.type
_entity_poly.pdbx_seq_one_letter_code
_entity_poly.pdbx_strand_id
1 'polypeptide(L)'
;MGTKSLKRRLRESQNPPMAAAAPPRRKSRSYVTPSVVLSVFLTVSVIALLVLSSNKWRAFRSGPSYETITVVNVFPHDPEAFTQGLVYDRNDTLFESTGIYGR
;
A
#
# COMPACT_ATOMS: atom_id res chain seq x y z
N MET A 1 12.66 105.96 8.58
CA MET A 1 12.85 105.93 7.11
C MET A 1 13.06 104.47 6.71
N GLY A 2 12.24 103.91 5.82
CA GLY A 2 12.32 102.51 5.37
C GLY A 2 10.94 101.84 5.28
N THR A 3 10.48 101.58 4.07
CA THR A 3 9.08 101.34 3.66
C THR A 3 8.61 99.88 3.74
N LYS A 4 7.29 99.73 3.87
CA LYS A 4 6.47 98.51 3.79
C LYS A 4 6.70 97.72 2.49
N SER A 5 6.54 96.39 2.51
CA SER A 5 6.02 95.65 1.35
C SER A 5 5.27 94.36 1.76
N LEU A 6 4.08 94.21 1.19
CA LEU A 6 3.03 93.23 1.44
C LEU A 6 3.06 92.09 0.41
N LYS A 7 2.34 91.00 0.71
CA LYS A 7 1.77 89.99 -0.23
C LYS A 7 2.82 89.03 -0.82
N ARG A 8 2.59 87.72 -0.83
CA ARG A 8 1.45 87.07 -1.52
C ARG A 8 1.40 85.58 -1.12
N ARG A 9 0.27 85.13 -0.56
CA ARG A 9 -0.12 83.71 -0.64
C ARG A 9 -0.32 83.37 -2.13
N LEU A 10 0.33 82.33 -2.61
CA LEU A 10 -0.06 81.64 -3.84
C LEU A 10 -0.30 80.17 -3.50
N ARG A 11 -1.59 79.85 -3.45
CA ARG A 11 -2.18 78.52 -3.46
C ARG A 11 -2.03 78.00 -4.89
N GLU A 12 -1.38 76.87 -5.09
CA GLU A 12 -1.31 76.13 -6.36
C GLU A 12 -0.85 74.70 -5.98
N SER A 13 -1.47 73.58 -6.34
CA SER A 13 -2.63 73.27 -7.17
C SER A 13 -3.17 71.92 -6.65
N GLN A 14 -4.49 71.77 -6.58
CA GLN A 14 -5.16 70.49 -6.28
C GLN A 14 -5.11 69.60 -7.51
N ASN A 15 -4.48 68.42 -7.41
CA ASN A 15 -4.76 67.28 -8.28
C ASN A 15 -5.10 66.07 -7.39
N PRO A 16 -6.28 65.43 -7.51
CA PRO A 16 -6.52 64.16 -6.84
C PRO A 16 -5.72 63.05 -7.55
N PRO A 17 -5.08 62.11 -6.83
CA PRO A 17 -4.44 60.98 -7.48
C PRO A 17 -5.52 60.02 -7.98
N MET A 18 -5.53 59.78 -9.30
CA MET A 18 -6.28 58.69 -9.91
C MET A 18 -5.95 57.38 -9.19
N ALA A 19 -6.97 56.69 -8.69
CA ALA A 19 -6.84 55.35 -8.12
C ALA A 19 -6.29 54.39 -9.19
N ALA A 20 -5.05 53.94 -9.02
CA ALA A 20 -4.46 52.90 -9.84
C ALA A 20 -5.23 51.59 -9.60
N ALA A 21 -5.73 50.97 -10.67
CA ALA A 21 -6.36 49.66 -10.61
C ALA A 21 -5.38 48.63 -10.02
N ALA A 22 -5.83 47.86 -9.02
CA ALA A 22 -5.01 46.83 -8.39
C ALA A 22 -4.63 45.74 -9.42
N PRO A 23 -3.38 45.25 -9.41
CA PRO A 23 -2.97 44.19 -10.34
C PRO A 23 -3.70 42.87 -10.04
N PRO A 24 -3.88 41.98 -11.04
CA PRO A 24 -4.53 40.70 -10.82
C PRO A 24 -3.75 39.87 -9.79
N ARG A 25 -4.44 39.39 -8.74
CA ARG A 25 -3.90 38.46 -7.75
C ARG A 25 -3.43 37.17 -8.45
N ARG A 26 -2.12 37.06 -8.65
CA ARG A 26 -1.47 35.86 -9.19
C ARG A 26 -1.67 34.72 -8.19
N LYS A 27 -2.55 33.75 -8.49
CA LYS A 27 -2.68 32.52 -7.69
C LYS A 27 -1.33 31.82 -7.71
N SER A 28 -0.71 31.64 -6.54
CA SER A 28 0.55 30.89 -6.42
C SER A 28 0.29 29.44 -6.79
N ARG A 29 0.65 29.06 -8.01
CA ARG A 29 0.71 27.65 -8.38
C ARG A 29 1.84 27.05 -7.57
N SER A 30 1.50 26.26 -6.55
CA SER A 30 2.48 25.59 -5.71
C SER A 30 3.21 24.56 -6.57
N TYR A 31 4.47 24.83 -6.91
CA TYR A 31 5.31 23.90 -7.65
C TYR A 31 5.87 22.90 -6.65
N VAL A 32 5.42 21.65 -6.72
CA VAL A 32 6.03 20.56 -5.98
C VAL A 32 7.45 20.38 -6.53
N THR A 33 8.47 20.52 -5.69
CA THR A 33 9.86 20.33 -6.12
C THR A 33 10.10 18.85 -6.44
N PRO A 34 11.01 18.52 -7.37
CA PRO A 34 11.31 17.12 -7.72
C PRO A 34 11.77 16.30 -6.50
N SER A 35 12.40 16.97 -5.53
CA SER A 35 12.79 16.37 -4.23
C SER A 35 11.57 15.91 -3.40
N VAL A 36 10.47 16.66 -3.39
CA VAL A 36 9.24 16.26 -2.70
C VAL A 36 8.57 15.09 -3.40
N VAL A 37 8.56 15.07 -4.74
CA VAL A 37 8.02 13.92 -5.50
C VAL A 37 8.84 12.66 -5.24
N LEU A 38 10.17 12.77 -5.23
CA LEU A 38 11.07 11.65 -4.91
C LEU A 38 10.87 11.17 -3.47
N SER A 39 10.71 12.07 -2.50
CA SER A 39 10.44 11.73 -1.11
C SER A 39 9.12 10.97 -0.96
N VAL A 40 8.06 11.44 -1.61
CA VAL A 40 6.76 10.73 -1.62
C VAL A 40 6.88 9.36 -2.28
N PHE A 41 7.59 9.25 -3.40
CA PHE A 41 7.79 7.96 -4.07
C PHE A 41 8.56 6.95 -3.19
N LEU A 42 9.62 7.41 -2.51
CA LEU A 42 10.40 6.57 -1.60
C LEU A 42 9.56 6.12 -0.39
N THR A 43 8.77 7.02 0.21
CA THR A 43 7.90 6.65 1.34
C THR A 43 6.83 5.63 0.92
N VAL A 44 6.19 5.82 -0.23
CA VAL A 44 5.23 4.84 -0.78
C VAL A 44 5.90 3.50 -1.06
N SER A 45 7.10 3.50 -1.63
CA SER A 45 7.87 2.28 -1.91
C SER A 45 8.22 1.52 -0.63
N VAL A 46 8.65 2.22 0.43
CA VAL A 46 8.93 1.61 1.73
C VAL A 46 7.67 1.00 2.34
N ILE A 47 6.54 1.72 2.31
CA ILE A 47 5.25 1.20 2.81
C ILE A 47 4.83 -0.04 2.03
N ALA A 48 4.94 -0.03 0.71
CA ALA A 48 4.66 -1.19 -0.13
C ALA A 48 5.54 -2.38 0.25
N LEU A 49 6.86 -2.18 0.41
CA LEU A 49 7.78 -3.25 0.82
C LEU A 49 7.43 -3.81 2.20
N LEU A 50 7.05 -2.98 3.17
CA LEU A 50 6.63 -3.42 4.52
C LEU A 50 5.34 -4.25 4.47
N VAL A 51 4.36 -3.84 3.67
CA VAL A 51 3.09 -4.57 3.49
C VAL A 51 3.31 -5.91 2.80
N LEU A 52 4.09 -5.93 1.71
CA LEU A 52 4.42 -7.16 0.98
C LEU A 52 5.26 -8.13 1.82
N SER A 53 6.21 -7.62 2.62
CA SER A 53 7.03 -8.41 3.54
C SER A 53 6.20 -9.07 4.64
N SER A 54 5.26 -8.32 5.22
CA SER A 54 4.39 -8.81 6.30
C SER A 54 3.56 -10.03 5.88
N ASN A 55 3.11 -10.07 4.62
CA ASN A 55 2.30 -11.18 4.11
C ASN A 55 3.13 -12.46 3.93
N LYS A 56 4.38 -12.34 3.48
CA LYS A 56 5.31 -13.47 3.36
C LYS A 56 5.73 -14.01 4.73
N TRP A 57 5.85 -13.12 5.73
CA TRP A 57 6.18 -13.52 7.09
C TRP A 57 5.07 -14.35 7.74
N ARG A 58 3.78 -14.03 7.49
CA ARG A 58 2.66 -14.81 8.05
C ARG A 58 2.63 -16.25 7.54
N ALA A 59 2.86 -16.46 6.24
CA ALA A 59 2.92 -17.80 5.65
C ALA A 59 4.07 -18.65 6.23
N PHE A 60 5.19 -18.02 6.61
CA PHE A 60 6.31 -18.71 7.25
C PHE A 60 6.08 -19.04 8.73
N ARG A 61 5.20 -18.31 9.43
CA ARG A 61 4.87 -18.59 10.84
C ARG A 61 3.86 -19.72 11.01
N SER A 62 3.15 -20.09 9.94
CA SER A 62 2.30 -21.27 9.93
C SER A 62 3.18 -22.52 9.88
N GLY A 63 3.58 -23.01 11.05
CA GLY A 63 4.22 -24.32 11.17
C GLY A 63 3.27 -25.44 10.74
N PRO A 64 3.79 -26.67 10.55
CA PRO A 64 2.93 -27.81 10.24
C PRO A 64 1.89 -27.99 11.36
N SER A 65 0.61 -28.03 10.99
CA SER A 65 -0.47 -28.43 11.89
C SER A 65 -0.58 -29.96 11.86
N TYR A 66 -0.67 -30.57 13.03
CA TYR A 66 -0.95 -31.99 13.17
C TYR A 66 -2.41 -32.16 13.58
N GLU A 67 -3.18 -32.82 12.73
CA GLU A 67 -4.55 -33.21 13.05
C GLU A 67 -4.56 -34.63 13.64
N THR A 68 -5.40 -34.87 14.64
CA THR A 68 -5.63 -36.21 15.19
C THR A 68 -6.76 -36.91 14.42
N ILE A 69 -6.70 -38.24 14.35
CA ILE A 69 -7.73 -39.05 13.69
C ILE A 69 -8.58 -39.79 14.72
N THR A 70 -9.86 -39.95 14.40
CA THR A 70 -10.79 -40.81 15.16
C THR A 70 -11.14 -42.01 14.30
N VAL A 71 -11.05 -43.22 14.87
CA VAL A 71 -11.42 -44.45 14.16
C VAL A 71 -12.95 -44.52 14.08
N VAL A 72 -13.50 -44.40 12.86
CA VAL A 72 -14.95 -44.48 12.62
C VAL A 72 -15.40 -45.93 12.44
N ASN A 73 -14.66 -46.72 11.66
CA ASN A 73 -14.93 -48.13 11.38
C ASN A 73 -13.61 -48.89 11.19
N VAL A 74 -13.65 -50.22 11.37
CA VAL A 74 -12.52 -51.14 11.15
C VAL A 74 -12.98 -52.25 10.22
N PHE A 75 -12.18 -52.52 9.18
CA PHE A 75 -12.43 -53.58 8.20
C PHE A 75 -11.23 -54.54 8.18
N PRO A 76 -11.43 -55.84 7.90
CA PRO A 76 -10.34 -56.79 7.77
C PRO A 76 -9.43 -56.41 6.59
N HIS A 77 -8.13 -56.55 6.76
CA HIS A 77 -7.10 -56.39 5.73
C HIS A 77 -6.25 -57.66 5.65
N ASP A 78 -5.77 -58.01 4.47
CA ASP A 78 -4.89 -59.15 4.26
C ASP A 78 -3.50 -58.86 4.85
N PRO A 79 -3.07 -59.57 5.92
CA PRO A 79 -1.79 -59.29 6.57
C PRO A 79 -0.56 -59.60 5.68
N GLU A 80 -0.73 -60.34 4.59
CA GLU A 80 0.36 -60.63 3.64
C GLU A 80 0.46 -59.58 2.51
N ALA A 81 -0.52 -58.68 2.38
CA ALA A 81 -0.53 -57.64 1.37
C ALA A 81 0.42 -56.47 1.72
N PHE A 82 1.54 -56.36 1.00
CA PHE A 82 2.45 -55.21 1.11
C PHE A 82 1.90 -54.01 0.33
N THR A 83 0.95 -53.27 0.92
CA THR A 83 0.23 -52.16 0.28
C THR A 83 1.18 -51.07 -0.22
N GLN A 84 1.15 -50.79 -1.52
CA GLN A 84 1.90 -49.71 -2.18
C GLN A 84 0.98 -48.68 -2.85
N GLY A 85 -0.30 -49.00 -3.00
CA GLY A 85 -1.33 -48.10 -3.49
C GLY A 85 -2.71 -48.60 -3.09
N LEU A 86 -3.61 -47.67 -2.79
CA LEU A 86 -4.98 -47.97 -2.38
C LEU A 86 -5.92 -46.93 -2.97
N VAL A 87 -6.95 -47.38 -3.68
CA VAL A 87 -7.96 -46.54 -4.30
C VAL A 87 -9.35 -47.06 -3.92
N TYR A 88 -10.21 -46.15 -3.50
CA TYR A 88 -11.63 -46.43 -3.37
C TYR A 88 -12.34 -46.16 -4.69
N ASP A 89 -13.05 -47.17 -5.19
CA ASP A 89 -13.99 -47.04 -6.30
C ASP A 89 -15.42 -47.11 -5.76
N ARG A 90 -16.41 -47.11 -6.65
CA ARG A 90 -17.82 -47.21 -6.30
C ARG A 90 -18.14 -48.55 -5.65
N ASN A 91 -19.30 -48.60 -5.00
CA ASN A 91 -19.91 -49.83 -4.50
C ASN A 91 -19.02 -50.55 -3.47
N ASP A 92 -18.51 -49.83 -2.48
CA ASP A 92 -17.72 -50.39 -1.37
C ASP A 92 -16.51 -51.22 -1.82
N THR A 93 -15.94 -50.89 -2.98
CA THR A 93 -14.84 -51.62 -3.60
C THR A 93 -13.53 -50.84 -3.47
N LEU A 94 -12.50 -51.52 -2.98
CA LEU A 94 -11.13 -51.02 -2.94
C LEU A 94 -10.29 -51.72 -4.01
N PHE A 95 -9.49 -50.96 -4.74
CA PHE A 95 -8.41 -51.45 -5.57
C PHE A 95 -7.09 -51.23 -4.86
N GLU A 96 -6.34 -52.30 -4.64
CA GLU A 96 -5.08 -52.27 -3.92
C GLU A 96 -3.93 -52.75 -4.82
N SER A 97 -2.86 -51.96 -4.89
CA SER A 97 -1.60 -52.38 -5.49
C SER A 97 -0.72 -52.95 -4.38
N THR A 98 -0.39 -54.23 -4.49
CA THR A 98 0.48 -54.93 -3.56
C THR A 98 1.88 -55.08 -4.16
N GLY A 99 2.89 -54.73 -3.38
CA GLY A 99 4.29 -54.96 -3.74
C GLY A 99 4.74 -56.37 -3.36
N ILE A 100 5.90 -56.78 -3.87
CA ILE A 100 6.61 -57.97 -3.43
C ILE A 100 7.90 -57.51 -2.76
N TYR A 101 8.06 -57.80 -1.48
CA TYR A 101 9.31 -57.50 -0.78
C TYR A 101 10.37 -58.55 -1.17
N GLY A 102 11.45 -58.12 -1.83
CA GLY A 102 12.62 -58.97 -2.10
C GLY A 102 12.59 -59.84 -3.36
N ARG A 103 11.82 -59.48 -4.39
CA ARG A 103 11.91 -60.05 -5.75
C ARG A 103 11.96 -58.98 -6.82
#